data_AF-A0A952VHA1-F1
#
_entry.id   AF-A0A952VHA1-F1
#
_cell.length_a   1.000
_cell.length_b   1.000
_cell.length_c   1.000
_cell.angle_alpha   90.00
_cell.angle_beta   90.00
_cell.angle_gamma   90.00
#
_symmetry.space_group_name_H-M   'P 1'
#
loop_
_entity.id
_entity.type
_entity.pdbx_description
1 polymer ?
#
loop_
_entity_poly.entity_id
_entity_poly.type
_entity_poly.pdbx_seq_one_letter_code
_entity_poly.pdbx_strand_id
1 'polypeptide(L)'
;LLHHPILRPFWEQSLGSDCLRHLQAVMPKTWLLDPTPLPAIATIPELSLRGQSVAEWTALEGATQKERHFVIKPSGFSELAWGSRGVSIGHDLPQAEWSQALRNALAAFPTTPYILQEFHKGRLFDMDFMDDASQAIVRMSGRARLSPYYFVSDGTVELAGILATVCPADKKILHGMKDAIMVPCAVRPE
;
A
#
# COMPACT_ATOMS: atom_id res chain seq x y z
N LEU A 1 -5.83 2.20 9.47
CA LEU A 1 -6.24 2.79 10.77
C LEU A 1 -5.13 3.55 11.52
N LEU A 2 -3.84 3.41 11.17
CA LEU A 2 -2.76 4.17 11.83
C LEU A 2 -2.99 5.69 11.84
N HIS A 3 -3.59 6.22 10.77
CA HIS A 3 -3.93 7.64 10.60
C HIS A 3 -5.29 8.03 11.17
N HIS A 4 -6.00 7.13 11.85
CA HIS A 4 -7.34 7.43 12.36
C HIS A 4 -7.25 8.39 13.56
N PRO A 5 -7.94 9.55 13.55
CA PRO A 5 -7.74 10.61 14.55
C PRO A 5 -8.07 10.16 15.98
N ILE A 6 -9.14 9.37 16.15
CA ILE A 6 -9.53 8.85 17.48
C ILE A 6 -8.51 7.86 18.04
N LEU A 7 -7.76 7.15 17.17
CA LEU A 7 -6.79 6.16 17.60
C LEU A 7 -5.41 6.76 17.88
N ARG A 8 -5.21 8.06 17.63
CA ARG A 8 -3.91 8.73 17.83
C ARG A 8 -3.39 8.55 19.27
N PRO A 9 -4.15 8.83 20.34
CA PRO A 9 -3.63 8.66 21.71
C PRO A 9 -3.26 7.22 22.01
N PHE A 10 -4.03 6.26 21.50
CA PHE A 10 -3.74 4.83 21.63
C PHE A 10 -2.40 4.48 20.95
N TRP A 11 -2.18 4.96 19.72
CA TRP A 11 -0.93 4.72 19.00
C TRP A 11 0.27 5.42 19.65
N GLU A 12 0.10 6.64 20.13
CA GLU A 12 1.15 7.38 20.87
C GLU A 12 1.55 6.64 22.14
N GLN A 13 0.58 6.13 22.90
CA GLN A 13 0.83 5.33 24.09
C GLN A 13 1.50 3.98 23.76
N SER A 14 1.07 3.32 22.68
CA SER A 14 1.53 1.97 22.34
C SER A 14 2.91 1.94 21.65
N LEU A 15 3.22 2.96 20.86
CA LEU A 15 4.41 2.99 19.99
C LEU A 15 5.44 4.05 20.45
N GLY A 16 5.02 5.04 21.23
CA GLY A 16 5.79 6.25 21.48
C GLY A 16 5.73 7.23 20.31
N SER A 17 5.95 8.52 20.61
CA SER A 17 5.80 9.62 19.65
C SER A 17 6.76 9.52 18.47
N ASP A 18 8.01 9.10 18.71
CA ASP A 18 9.02 9.00 17.65
C ASP A 18 8.70 7.88 16.67
N CYS A 19 8.37 6.68 17.16
CA CYS A 19 8.00 5.55 16.31
C CYS A 19 6.75 5.88 15.49
N LEU A 20 5.71 6.43 16.13
CA LEU A 20 4.48 6.80 15.45
C LEU A 20 4.74 7.81 14.32
N ARG A 21 5.57 8.83 14.56
CA ARG A 21 5.95 9.82 13.54
C ARG A 21 6.62 9.17 12.34
N HIS A 22 7.56 8.24 12.57
CA HIS A 22 8.23 7.52 11.49
C HIS A 22 7.24 6.65 10.70
N LEU A 23 6.37 5.90 11.40
CA LEU A 23 5.35 5.06 10.75
C LEU A 23 4.37 5.90 9.94
N GLN A 24 3.91 7.04 10.44
CA GLN A 24 3.03 7.95 9.71
C GLN A 24 3.71 8.58 8.47
N ALA A 25 5.03 8.79 8.51
CA ALA A 25 5.78 9.30 7.36
C ALA A 25 5.93 8.28 6.23
N VAL A 26 6.00 6.98 6.55
CA VAL A 26 6.22 5.92 5.55
C VAL A 26 4.95 5.18 5.15
N MET A 27 3.94 5.10 6.02
CA MET A 27 2.69 4.40 5.75
C MET A 27 1.68 5.38 5.12
N PRO A 28 1.12 5.09 3.94
CA PRO A 28 0.14 5.95 3.30
C PRO A 28 -1.18 6.01 4.09
N LYS A 29 -1.94 7.09 3.91
CA LYS A 29 -3.29 7.17 4.50
C LYS A 29 -4.15 6.04 3.99
N THR A 30 -4.90 5.45 4.91
CA THR A 30 -5.63 4.21 4.68
C THR A 30 -6.94 4.22 5.46
N TRP A 31 -8.03 3.98 4.74
CA TRP A 31 -9.39 3.96 5.25
C TRP A 31 -9.98 2.57 5.07
N LEU A 32 -10.83 2.17 6.02
CA LEU A 32 -11.65 0.98 5.89
C LEU A 32 -12.85 1.32 5.01
N LEU A 33 -13.15 0.50 3.99
CA LEU A 33 -14.33 0.67 3.13
C LEU A 33 -15.56 0.10 3.83
N ASP A 34 -16.04 0.81 4.85
CA ASP A 34 -17.24 0.48 5.62
C ASP A 34 -18.48 1.16 5.01
N PRO A 35 -19.50 0.41 4.56
CA PRO A 35 -20.69 0.98 3.93
C PRO A 35 -21.68 1.62 4.91
N THR A 36 -21.39 1.63 6.22
CA THR A 36 -22.24 2.26 7.24
C THR A 36 -22.42 3.75 6.91
N PRO A 37 -23.67 4.23 6.70
CA PRO A 37 -23.91 5.64 6.38
C PRO A 37 -23.43 6.55 7.50
N LEU A 38 -22.75 7.65 7.12
CA LEU A 38 -22.36 8.68 8.07
C LEU A 38 -23.54 9.62 8.35
N PRO A 39 -23.64 10.19 9.57
CA PRO A 39 -24.56 11.31 9.82
C PRO A 39 -24.29 12.48 8.86
N ALA A 40 -25.33 13.25 8.52
CA ALA A 40 -25.23 14.36 7.54
C ALA A 40 -24.18 15.45 7.89
N ILE A 41 -23.78 15.53 9.16
CA ILE A 41 -22.78 16.48 9.67
C ILE A 41 -21.35 15.93 9.69
N ALA A 42 -21.17 14.66 9.30
CA ALA A 42 -19.89 13.95 9.41
C ALA A 42 -19.21 13.75 8.06
N THR A 43 -17.89 13.60 8.09
CA THR A 43 -17.05 13.30 6.93
C THR A 43 -16.07 12.19 7.29
N ILE A 44 -15.56 11.50 6.27
CA ILE A 44 -14.48 10.53 6.38
C ILE A 44 -13.19 11.30 6.70
N PRO A 45 -12.56 11.07 7.86
CA PRO A 45 -11.41 11.87 8.28
C PRO A 45 -10.28 11.84 7.27
N GLU A 46 -9.75 13.03 6.95
CA GLU A 46 -8.60 13.24 6.06
C GLU A 46 -8.76 12.70 4.62
N LEU A 47 -9.94 12.22 4.25
CA LEU A 47 -10.27 11.86 2.87
C LEU A 47 -10.89 13.07 2.19
N SER A 48 -10.20 13.56 1.15
CA SER A 48 -10.69 14.66 0.34
C SER A 48 -10.61 14.33 -1.13
N LEU A 49 -11.58 14.84 -1.89
CA LEU A 49 -11.61 14.81 -3.34
C LEU A 49 -11.66 16.25 -3.82
N ARG A 50 -10.66 16.70 -4.59
CA ARG A 50 -10.55 18.09 -5.07
C ARG A 50 -10.56 19.14 -3.93
N GLY A 51 -9.99 18.80 -2.77
CA GLY A 51 -10.00 19.65 -1.58
C GLY A 51 -11.33 19.70 -0.82
N GLN A 52 -12.35 18.98 -1.28
CA GLN A 52 -13.62 18.84 -0.56
C GLN A 52 -13.59 17.56 0.28
N SER A 53 -14.05 17.64 1.53
CA SER A 53 -14.17 16.47 2.39
C SER A 53 -15.20 15.50 1.83
N VAL A 54 -14.92 14.20 1.94
CA VAL A 54 -15.82 13.14 1.47
C VAL A 54 -16.65 12.63 2.64
N ALA A 55 -17.98 12.56 2.49
CA ALA A 55 -18.89 11.95 3.47
C ALA A 55 -19.42 10.59 3.04
N GLU A 56 -19.41 10.30 1.73
CA GLU A 56 -20.00 9.12 1.12
C GLU A 56 -19.02 8.52 0.12
N TRP A 57 -18.86 7.19 0.12
CA TRP A 57 -17.92 6.51 -0.78
C TRP A 57 -18.27 6.70 -2.26
N THR A 58 -19.56 6.86 -2.57
CA THR A 58 -20.06 7.11 -3.93
C THR A 58 -19.45 8.36 -4.58
N ALA A 59 -18.98 9.33 -3.78
CA ALA A 59 -18.24 10.47 -4.28
C ALA A 59 -16.97 10.07 -5.06
N LEU A 60 -16.36 8.92 -4.71
CA LEU A 60 -15.17 8.40 -5.39
C LEU A 60 -15.50 7.75 -6.73
N GLU A 61 -16.75 7.34 -7.00
CA GLU A 61 -17.13 6.72 -8.29
C GLU A 61 -16.99 7.71 -9.46
N GLY A 62 -17.25 8.99 -9.20
CA GLY A 62 -17.12 10.07 -10.17
C GLY A 62 -15.72 10.65 -10.30
N ALA A 63 -14.76 10.22 -9.48
CA ALA A 63 -13.41 10.74 -9.47
C ALA A 63 -12.72 10.52 -10.81
N THR A 64 -12.12 11.56 -11.38
CA THR A 64 -11.30 11.46 -12.60
C THR A 64 -10.01 10.67 -12.35
N GLN A 65 -9.32 10.22 -13.40
CA GLN A 65 -8.05 9.48 -13.26
C GLN A 65 -7.02 10.22 -12.37
N LYS A 66 -6.95 11.55 -12.47
CA LYS A 66 -6.03 12.39 -11.68
C LYS A 66 -6.44 12.53 -10.22
N GLU A 67 -7.70 12.27 -9.89
CA GLU A 67 -8.23 12.39 -8.53
C GLU A 67 -8.21 11.05 -7.79
N ARG A 68 -8.26 9.93 -8.53
CA ARG A 68 -8.26 8.57 -7.95
C ARG A 68 -6.87 7.93 -7.89
N HIS A 69 -5.91 8.64 -7.29
CA HIS A 69 -4.62 8.07 -6.91
C HIS A 69 -4.76 7.21 -5.63
N PHE A 70 -5.61 6.20 -5.72
CA PHE A 70 -5.91 5.28 -4.63
C PHE A 70 -5.75 3.83 -5.07
N VAL A 71 -5.66 2.95 -4.07
CA VAL A 71 -5.66 1.50 -4.20
C VAL A 71 -6.79 0.94 -3.35
N ILE A 72 -7.63 0.10 -3.96
CA ILE A 72 -8.57 -0.76 -3.24
C ILE A 72 -7.94 -2.15 -3.13
N LYS A 73 -7.86 -2.69 -1.92
CA LYS A 73 -7.36 -4.06 -1.68
C LYS A 73 -8.08 -4.73 -0.51
N PRO A 74 -8.33 -6.06 -0.59
CA PRO A 74 -8.96 -6.80 0.49
C PRO A 74 -8.01 -6.90 1.69
N SER A 75 -8.58 -7.31 2.83
CA SER A 75 -7.84 -7.77 3.99
C SER A 75 -6.74 -8.76 3.60
N GLY A 76 -5.57 -8.66 4.26
CA GLY A 76 -4.45 -9.59 4.06
C GLY A 76 -4.76 -11.04 4.41
N PHE A 77 -5.86 -11.29 5.13
CA PHE A 77 -6.38 -12.64 5.44
C PHE A 77 -7.27 -13.21 4.33
N SER A 78 -7.61 -12.42 3.31
CA SER A 78 -8.38 -12.90 2.16
C SER A 78 -7.48 -13.70 1.21
N GLU A 79 -8.02 -14.75 0.61
CA GLU A 79 -7.35 -15.50 -0.46
C GLU A 79 -7.00 -14.62 -1.68
N LEU A 80 -7.76 -13.53 -1.88
CA LEU A 80 -7.54 -12.54 -2.92
C LEU A 80 -6.35 -11.61 -2.64
N ALA A 81 -5.82 -11.60 -1.41
CA ALA A 81 -4.68 -10.76 -1.06
C ALA A 81 -3.36 -11.26 -1.69
N TRP A 82 -3.33 -12.49 -2.19
CA TRP A 82 -2.13 -13.08 -2.78
C TRP A 82 -1.97 -12.78 -4.28
N GLY A 83 -0.76 -12.36 -4.66
CA GLY A 83 -0.33 -12.30 -6.06
C GLY A 83 -1.09 -11.29 -6.91
N SER A 84 -1.32 -10.07 -6.42
CA SER A 84 -2.00 -8.94 -7.08
C SER A 84 -3.51 -9.07 -7.39
N ARG A 85 -4.11 -10.25 -7.24
CA ARG A 85 -5.49 -10.55 -7.72
C ARG A 85 -6.59 -9.65 -7.14
N GLY A 86 -6.48 -9.25 -5.87
CA GLY A 86 -7.46 -8.41 -5.20
C GLY A 86 -7.19 -6.90 -5.27
N VAL A 87 -6.19 -6.45 -6.04
CA VAL A 87 -5.72 -5.06 -5.99
C VAL A 87 -6.23 -4.27 -7.18
N SER A 88 -6.97 -3.20 -6.91
CA SER A 88 -7.46 -2.27 -7.93
C SER A 88 -6.79 -0.90 -7.77
N ILE A 89 -6.04 -0.45 -8.78
CA ILE A 89 -5.37 0.86 -8.79
C ILE A 89 -6.23 1.85 -9.55
N GLY A 90 -6.78 2.85 -8.86
CA GLY A 90 -7.83 3.71 -9.42
C GLY A 90 -7.43 4.42 -10.71
N HIS A 91 -6.25 5.04 -10.74
CA HIS A 91 -5.78 5.81 -11.90
C HIS A 91 -5.39 4.95 -13.12
N ASP A 92 -5.34 3.63 -12.97
CA ASP A 92 -5.08 2.68 -14.08
C ASP A 92 -6.36 2.07 -14.66
N LEU A 93 -7.46 2.15 -13.93
CA LEU A 93 -8.73 1.56 -14.36
C LEU A 93 -9.57 2.57 -15.14
N PRO A 94 -10.33 2.12 -16.15
CA PRO A 94 -11.47 2.87 -16.67
C PRO A 94 -12.46 3.21 -15.55
N GLN A 95 -13.23 4.29 -15.70
CA GLN A 95 -14.14 4.76 -14.65
C GLN A 95 -15.17 3.70 -14.24
N ALA A 96 -15.75 2.99 -15.21
CA ALA A 96 -16.73 1.94 -14.94
C ALA A 96 -16.15 0.80 -14.09
N GLU A 97 -14.91 0.38 -14.36
CA GLU A 97 -14.21 -0.66 -13.60
C GLU A 97 -13.84 -0.18 -12.20
N TRP A 98 -13.41 1.07 -12.05
CA TRP A 98 -13.15 1.69 -10.76
C TRP A 98 -14.40 1.72 -9.87
N SER A 99 -15.52 2.22 -10.41
CA SER A 99 -16.79 2.26 -9.68
C SER A 99 -17.25 0.86 -9.30
N GLN A 100 -17.07 -0.13 -10.20
CA GLN A 100 -17.42 -1.51 -9.90
C GLN A 100 -16.54 -2.10 -8.79
N ALA A 101 -15.23 -1.84 -8.80
CA ALA A 101 -14.31 -2.28 -7.76
C ALA A 101 -14.70 -1.70 -6.39
N LEU A 102 -15.08 -0.43 -6.34
CA LEU A 102 -15.55 0.22 -5.11
C LEU A 102 -16.86 -0.40 -4.60
N ARG A 103 -17.86 -0.58 -5.47
CA ARG A 103 -19.14 -1.21 -5.10
C ARG A 103 -18.95 -2.64 -4.61
N ASN A 104 -18.10 -3.42 -5.29
CA ASN A 104 -17.78 -4.78 -4.87
C ASN A 104 -17.12 -4.80 -3.48
N ALA A 105 -16.16 -3.89 -3.24
CA ALA A 105 -15.48 -3.78 -1.96
C ALA A 105 -16.43 -3.42 -0.80
N LEU A 106 -17.34 -2.48 -1.02
CA LEU A 106 -18.37 -2.09 -0.04
C LEU A 106 -19.36 -3.22 0.23
N ALA A 107 -19.82 -3.91 -0.82
CA ALA A 107 -20.74 -5.04 -0.68
C ALA A 107 -20.09 -6.24 0.04
N ALA A 108 -18.78 -6.43 -0.11
CA ALA A 108 -18.03 -7.50 0.54
C ALA A 108 -17.75 -7.25 2.03
N PHE A 109 -18.00 -6.04 2.54
CA PHE A 109 -17.63 -5.65 3.90
C PHE A 109 -17.99 -6.66 5.02
N PRO A 110 -19.20 -7.28 5.04
CA PRO A 110 -19.57 -8.22 6.09
C PRO A 110 -18.73 -9.51 6.14
N THR A 111 -18.04 -9.86 5.04
CA THR A 111 -17.31 -11.14 4.92
C THR A 111 -15.82 -10.95 4.62
N THR A 112 -15.49 -10.01 3.75
CA THR A 112 -14.11 -9.64 3.39
C THR A 112 -13.99 -8.13 3.42
N PRO A 113 -13.47 -7.53 4.50
CA PRO A 113 -13.28 -6.10 4.54
C PRO A 113 -12.19 -5.67 3.55
N TYR A 114 -12.42 -4.55 2.88
CA TYR A 114 -11.47 -3.91 1.99
C TYR A 114 -11.00 -2.59 2.58
N ILE A 115 -9.83 -2.14 2.14
CA ILE A 115 -9.33 -0.81 2.42
C ILE A 115 -9.21 0.02 1.15
N LEU A 116 -9.38 1.32 1.31
CA LEU A 116 -8.90 2.34 0.39
C LEU A 116 -7.57 2.87 0.93
N GLN A 117 -6.56 2.98 0.10
CA GLN A 117 -5.24 3.49 0.49
C GLN A 117 -4.72 4.47 -0.55
N GLU A 118 -4.04 5.53 -0.13
CA GLU A 118 -3.34 6.43 -1.07
C GLU A 118 -2.30 5.63 -1.86
N PHE A 119 -2.29 5.82 -3.18
CA PHE A 119 -1.29 5.21 -4.04
C PHE A 119 0.00 6.04 -4.00
N HIS A 120 1.10 5.41 -3.61
CA HIS A 120 2.43 6.00 -3.72
C HIS A 120 3.23 5.28 -4.81
N LYS A 121 3.76 6.07 -5.75
CA LYS A 121 4.66 5.55 -6.78
C LYS A 121 6.02 5.30 -6.15
N GLY A 122 6.46 4.04 -6.08
CA GLY A 122 7.77 3.68 -5.53
C GLY A 122 8.92 4.35 -6.29
N ARG A 123 10.05 4.62 -5.62
CA ARG A 123 11.26 5.16 -6.27
C ARG A 123 11.87 4.15 -7.26
N LEU A 124 12.49 4.66 -8.32
CA LEU A 124 13.29 3.84 -9.25
C LEU A 124 14.73 3.70 -8.76
N PHE A 125 15.26 2.50 -8.92
CA PHE A 125 16.63 2.11 -8.64
C PHE A 125 17.17 1.38 -9.86
N ASP A 126 18.40 1.72 -10.22
CA ASP A 126 19.13 1.05 -11.28
C ASP A 126 20.00 -0.04 -10.67
N MET A 127 19.82 -1.28 -11.14
CA MET A 127 20.46 -2.46 -10.60
C MET A 127 21.12 -3.26 -11.72
N ASP A 128 22.35 -3.71 -11.50
CA ASP A 128 23.00 -4.73 -12.33
C ASP A 128 22.65 -6.11 -11.80
N PHE A 129 22.30 -7.04 -12.69
CA PHE A 129 22.08 -8.45 -12.35
C PHE A 129 22.54 -9.36 -13.47
N MET A 130 22.84 -10.61 -13.14
CA MET A 130 23.12 -11.65 -14.13
C MET A 130 21.79 -12.10 -14.75
N ASP A 131 21.62 -11.92 -16.05
CA ASP A 131 20.49 -12.46 -16.78
C ASP A 131 20.79 -13.90 -17.23
N ASP A 132 20.00 -14.84 -16.73
CA ASP A 132 20.20 -16.27 -16.99
C ASP A 132 20.07 -16.61 -18.49
N ALA A 133 19.24 -15.87 -19.24
CA ALA A 133 19.03 -16.15 -20.66
C ALA A 133 20.23 -15.75 -21.52
N SER A 134 20.80 -14.56 -21.29
CA SER A 134 21.96 -14.05 -22.02
C SER A 134 23.30 -14.44 -21.39
N GLN A 135 23.32 -14.98 -20.16
CA GLN A 135 24.53 -15.24 -19.38
C GLN A 135 25.43 -14.00 -19.27
N ALA A 136 24.81 -12.83 -19.16
CA ALA A 136 25.49 -11.54 -19.10
C ALA A 136 24.95 -10.67 -17.96
N ILE A 137 25.80 -9.76 -17.46
CA ILE A 137 25.34 -8.72 -16.55
C ILE A 137 24.56 -7.69 -17.37
N VAL A 138 23.29 -7.48 -17.00
CA VAL A 138 22.42 -6.49 -17.61
C VAL A 138 21.91 -5.51 -16.56
N ARG A 139 21.66 -4.28 -17.01
CA ARG A 139 21.12 -3.20 -16.18
C ARG A 139 19.60 -3.20 -16.25
N MET A 140 18.93 -3.17 -15.10
CA MET A 140 17.48 -2.96 -15.00
C MET A 140 17.16 -1.77 -14.11
N SER A 141 16.27 -0.90 -14.58
CA SER A 141 15.61 0.09 -13.73
C SER A 141 14.34 -0.51 -13.12
N GLY A 142 14.20 -0.43 -11.80
CA GLY A 142 13.10 -1.09 -11.10
C GLY A 142 12.69 -0.40 -9.79
N ARG A 143 11.57 -0.85 -9.23
CA ARG A 143 11.04 -0.36 -7.96
C ARG A 143 11.23 -1.41 -6.87
N ALA A 144 11.74 -0.99 -5.72
CA ALA A 144 12.03 -1.89 -4.62
C ALA A 144 10.86 -2.04 -3.65
N ARG A 145 10.55 -3.29 -3.29
CA ARG A 145 9.83 -3.67 -2.07
C ARG A 145 10.86 -4.16 -1.05
N LEU A 146 10.86 -3.56 0.14
CA LEU A 146 11.71 -3.97 1.25
C LEU A 146 10.95 -4.92 2.18
N SER A 147 11.56 -6.05 2.51
CA SER A 147 11.03 -7.03 3.46
C SER A 147 12.04 -7.20 4.60
N PRO A 148 11.88 -6.44 5.71
CA PRO A 148 12.73 -6.59 6.89
C PRO A 148 12.39 -7.88 7.64
N TYR A 149 13.42 -8.60 8.09
CA TYR A 149 13.33 -9.80 8.90
C TYR A 149 13.84 -9.51 10.30
N TYR A 150 13.01 -9.80 11.29
CA TYR A 150 13.35 -9.62 12.70
C TYR A 150 13.45 -10.99 13.38
N PHE A 151 14.47 -11.17 14.20
CA PHE A 151 14.65 -12.35 15.05
C PHE A 151 14.46 -11.97 16.51
N VAL A 152 14.05 -12.95 17.31
CA VAL A 152 13.99 -12.81 18.77
C VAL A 152 15.14 -13.63 19.36
N SER A 153 16.09 -12.95 19.99
CA SER A 153 17.19 -13.57 20.74
C SER A 153 17.15 -13.09 22.18
N ASP A 154 17.14 -14.03 23.14
CA ASP A 154 17.10 -13.73 24.58
C ASP A 154 16.00 -12.72 24.98
N GLY A 155 14.83 -12.82 24.33
CA GLY A 155 13.68 -11.93 24.57
C GLY A 155 13.78 -10.55 23.89
N THR A 156 14.86 -10.28 23.14
CA THR A 156 15.07 -9.03 22.41
C THR A 156 14.79 -9.20 20.93
N VAL A 157 14.06 -8.26 20.34
CA VAL A 157 13.78 -8.22 18.89
C VAL A 157 14.92 -7.49 18.18
N GLU A 158 15.56 -8.14 17.21
CA GLU A 158 16.66 -7.58 16.43
C GLU A 158 16.38 -7.66 14.93
N LEU A 159 16.76 -6.62 14.17
CA LEU A 159 16.73 -6.65 12.72
C LEU A 159 17.87 -7.55 12.21
N ALA A 160 17.53 -8.70 11.65
CA ALA A 160 18.50 -9.67 11.14
C ALA A 160 18.93 -9.37 9.69
N GLY A 161 18.08 -8.68 8.94
CA GLY A 161 18.37 -8.30 7.55
C GLY A 161 17.16 -7.77 6.82
N ILE A 162 17.37 -7.21 5.64
CA ILE A 162 16.30 -6.74 4.77
C ILE A 162 16.53 -7.35 3.40
N LEU A 163 15.49 -7.96 2.83
CA LEU A 163 15.47 -8.38 1.44
C LEU A 163 14.83 -7.29 0.58
N ALA A 164 15.53 -6.83 -0.44
CA ALA A 164 14.94 -6.04 -1.51
C ALA A 164 14.46 -6.97 -2.63
N THR A 165 13.20 -6.85 -2.99
CA THR A 165 12.65 -7.36 -4.26
C THR A 165 12.47 -6.19 -5.20
N VAL A 166 13.31 -6.10 -6.24
CA VAL A 166 13.29 -5.01 -7.22
C VAL A 166 12.56 -5.49 -8.46
N CYS A 167 11.33 -5.00 -8.67
CA CYS A 167 10.52 -5.35 -9.85
C CYS A 167 10.78 -4.35 -10.99
N PRO A 168 10.59 -4.75 -12.27
CA PRO A 168 10.75 -3.85 -13.42
C PRO A 168 9.94 -2.54 -13.30
N ALA A 169 10.44 -1.45 -13.89
CA ALA A 169 9.92 -0.09 -13.72
C ALA A 169 8.43 0.11 -14.12
N ASP A 170 7.92 -0.73 -15.03
CA ASP A 170 6.53 -0.75 -15.50
C ASP A 170 5.58 -1.38 -14.47
N LYS A 171 6.10 -2.12 -13.48
CA LYS A 171 5.29 -2.72 -12.42
C LYS A 171 4.95 -1.70 -11.33
N LYS A 172 3.68 -1.69 -10.94
CA LYS A 172 3.15 -0.86 -9.84
C LYS A 172 2.81 -1.68 -8.59
N ILE A 173 2.40 -2.93 -8.77
CA ILE A 173 2.20 -3.86 -7.66
C ILE A 173 3.49 -4.65 -7.49
N LEU A 174 4.20 -4.39 -6.39
CA LEU A 174 5.50 -5.00 -6.12
C LEU A 174 5.31 -6.25 -5.26
N HIS A 175 5.58 -7.41 -5.87
CA HIS A 175 5.53 -8.72 -5.21
C HIS A 175 6.59 -9.64 -5.82
N GLY A 176 6.75 -10.85 -5.27
CA GLY A 176 7.64 -11.85 -5.86
C GLY A 176 7.15 -12.22 -7.26
N MET A 177 8.01 -12.05 -8.27
CA MET A 177 7.72 -12.34 -9.67
C MET A 177 9.01 -12.79 -10.39
N LYS A 178 8.86 -13.48 -11.52
CA LYS A 178 9.96 -14.08 -12.27
C LYS A 178 11.03 -13.06 -12.66
N ASP A 179 10.62 -11.86 -13.03
CA ASP A 179 11.50 -10.82 -13.57
C ASP A 179 12.02 -9.86 -12.49
N ALA A 180 11.86 -10.20 -11.20
CA ALA A 180 12.35 -9.38 -10.11
C ALA A 180 13.76 -9.78 -9.67
N ILE A 181 14.59 -8.79 -9.37
CA ILE A 181 15.88 -8.99 -8.72
C ILE A 181 15.64 -9.15 -7.21
N MET A 182 16.23 -10.17 -6.61
CA MET A 182 16.19 -10.41 -5.16
C MET A 182 17.59 -10.27 -4.58
N VAL A 183 17.81 -9.25 -3.74
CA VAL A 183 19.12 -8.95 -3.17
C VAL A 183 19.02 -8.56 -1.68
N PRO A 184 19.98 -8.95 -0.85
CA PRO A 184 20.07 -8.44 0.52
C PRO A 184 20.39 -6.94 0.49
N CYS A 185 19.78 -6.18 1.37
CA CYS A 185 20.16 -4.79 1.58
C CYS A 185 21.39 -4.70 2.50
N ALA A 186 22.22 -3.69 2.26
CA ALA A 186 23.30 -3.29 3.15
C ALA A 186 23.12 -1.83 3.57
N VAL A 187 23.68 -1.47 4.72
CA VAL A 187 23.82 -0.06 5.10
C VAL A 187 24.80 0.57 4.11
N ARG A 188 24.45 1.75 3.59
CA ARG A 188 25.35 2.50 2.73
C ARG A 188 26.60 2.86 3.55
N PRO A 189 27.82 2.51 3.12
CA PRO A 189 29.03 3.01 3.76
C PRO A 189 29.01 4.54 3.78
N GLU A 190 29.48 5.13 4.88
CA GLU A 190 29.72 6.57 4.96
C GLU A 190 30.76 7.05 3.95
#